data_AF-A0A2P7BVM9-F1
#
_entry.id   AF-A0A2P7BVM9-F1
#
_cell.length_a   1.000
_cell.length_b   1.000
_cell.length_c   1.000
_cell.angle_alpha   90.00
_cell.angle_beta   90.00
_cell.angle_gamma   90.00
#
_symmetry.space_group_name_H-M   'P 1'
#
loop_
_entity.id
_entity.type
_entity.pdbx_description
1 polymer ?
#
loop_
_entity_poly.entity_id
_entity_poly.type
_entity_poly.pdbx_seq_one_letter_code
_entity_poly.pdbx_strand_id
1 'polypeptide(L)' 'MILDEGGKKMLDDLEELLSRLTDAQKQLVLLSARTKAFPDNNTLKKIATLALNISAVEAVITDAQTVDQKTRMTKAND' A
#
# COMPACT_ATOMS: atom_id res chain seq x y z
N MET A 1 -15.58 5.18 -16.57
CA MET A 1 -14.60 6.28 -16.79
C MET A 1 -13.22 5.65 -16.75
N ILE A 2 -12.35 5.87 -17.75
CA ILE A 2 -10.90 5.67 -17.56
C ILE A 2 -10.54 6.62 -16.42
N LEU A 3 -9.73 6.19 -15.44
CA LEU A 3 -9.29 7.09 -14.35
C LEU A 3 -8.92 8.46 -14.96
N ASP A 4 -9.62 9.52 -14.52
CA ASP A 4 -9.28 10.87 -14.95
C ASP A 4 -7.87 11.24 -14.44
N GLU A 5 -7.33 12.40 -14.84
CA GLU A 5 -5.99 12.80 -14.39
C GLU A 5 -5.85 12.83 -12.85
N GLY A 6 -6.92 13.18 -12.13
CA GLY A 6 -6.98 13.10 -10.67
C GLY A 6 -7.01 11.67 -10.14
N GLY A 7 -7.74 10.77 -10.83
CA GLY A 7 -7.76 9.34 -10.50
C GLY A 7 -6.41 8.65 -10.70
N LYS A 8 -5.67 9.00 -11.76
CA LYS A 8 -4.30 8.52 -11.98
C LYS A 8 -3.32 9.06 -10.95
N LYS A 9 -3.36 10.37 -10.71
CA LYS A 9 -2.52 11.00 -9.68
C LYS A 9 -2.76 10.39 -8.30
N MET A 10 -4.01 10.11 -7.94
CA MET A 10 -4.34 9.44 -6.69
C MET A 10 -3.76 8.03 -6.60
N LEU A 11 -3.79 7.26 -7.70
CA LEU A 11 -3.19 5.92 -7.74
C LEU A 11 -1.66 5.99 -7.58
N ASP A 12 -1.00 6.92 -8.28
CA ASP A 12 0.45 7.15 -8.16
C ASP A 12 0.83 7.56 -6.72
N ASP A 13 0.06 8.46 -6.10
CA ASP A 13 0.26 8.90 -4.71
C ASP A 13 0.09 7.71 -3.72
N LEU A 14 -0.85 6.79 -3.99
CA LEU A 14 -1.07 5.59 -3.16
C LEU A 14 0.05 4.56 -3.34
N GLU A 15 0.55 4.36 -4.55
CA GLU A 15 1.69 3.49 -4.83
C GLU A 15 2.98 4.01 -4.16
N GLU A 16 3.20 5.33 -4.20
CA GLU A 16 4.31 5.96 -3.47
C GLU A 16 4.16 5.76 -1.95
N LEU A 17 2.96 5.96 -1.41
CA LEU A 17 2.68 5.74 0.01
C LEU A 17 2.93 4.29 0.41
N LEU A 18 2.49 3.32 -0.39
CA LEU A 18 2.72 1.89 -0.16
C LEU A 18 4.21 1.56 -0.11
N SER A 19 4.98 2.09 -1.05
CA SER A 19 6.44 1.93 -1.10
C SER A 19 7.09 2.45 0.19
N ARG A 20 6.74 3.66 0.61
CA ARG A 20 7.28 4.30 1.82
C ARG A 20 6.92 3.54 3.11
N LEU A 21 5.68 3.04 3.21
CA LEU A 21 5.24 2.25 4.37
C LEU A 21 5.97 0.90 4.45
N THR A 22 6.16 0.25 3.30
CA THR A 22 6.88 -1.03 3.19
C THR A 22 8.35 -0.86 3.58
N ASP A 23 8.99 0.20 3.11
CA ASP A 23 10.37 0.52 3.48
C ASP A 23 10.52 0.81 4.98
N ALA A 24 9.60 1.58 5.57
CA ALA A 24 9.60 1.85 7.01
C ALA A 24 9.44 0.57 7.84
N GLN A 25 8.54 -0.34 7.43
CA GLN A 25 8.35 -1.62 8.08
C GLN A 25 9.62 -2.48 8.00
N LYS A 26 10.24 -2.56 6.82
CA LYS A 26 11.49 -3.30 6.59
C LYS A 26 12.63 -2.74 7.44
N GLN A 27 12.77 -1.42 7.53
CA GLN A 27 13.78 -0.79 8.37
C GLN A 27 13.57 -1.12 9.86
N LEU A 28 12.34 -1.09 10.36
CA LEU A 28 12.04 -1.45 11.75
C LEU A 28 12.36 -2.91 12.05
N VAL A 29 12.04 -3.83 11.15
CA VAL A 29 12.39 -5.25 11.28
C VAL A 29 13.91 -5.44 11.30
N LEU A 30 14.63 -4.80 10.37
CA LEU A 30 16.09 -4.88 10.30
C LEU A 30 16.78 -4.27 11.52
N LEU A 31 16.31 -3.12 12.01
CA LEU A 31 16.80 -2.51 13.23
C LEU A 31 16.59 -3.44 14.43
N SER A 32 15.39 -4.03 14.55
CA SER A 32 15.10 -5.01 15.59
C SER A 32 16.04 -6.20 15.52
N ALA A 33 16.24 -6.78 14.33
CA ALA A 33 17.15 -7.90 14.11
C ALA A 33 18.62 -7.56 14.46
N ARG A 34 19.07 -6.34 14.17
CA ARG A 34 20.44 -5.87 14.50
C ARG A 34 20.70 -5.80 15.99
N THR A 35 19.69 -5.51 16.79
CA THR A 35 19.85 -5.44 18.26
C THR A 35 20.07 -6.81 18.91
N LYS A 36 19.88 -7.93 18.19
CA LYS A 36 19.87 -9.31 18.72
C LYS A 36 18.96 -9.51 19.94
N ALA A 37 18.09 -8.55 20.21
CA ALA A 37 17.10 -8.57 21.27
C ALA A 37 15.73 -8.72 20.63
N PHE A 38 14.80 -9.35 21.36
CA PHE A 38 13.41 -9.36 20.94
C PHE A 38 12.89 -7.92 20.86
N PRO A 39 12.15 -7.53 19.80
CA PRO A 39 11.65 -6.17 19.68
C PRO A 39 10.78 -5.82 20.89
N ASP A 40 10.92 -4.59 21.39
CA ASP A 40 10.07 -4.13 22.48
C ASP A 40 8.60 -4.01 22.03
N ASN A 41 7.69 -3.97 23.00
CA ASN A 41 6.25 -3.92 22.71
C ASN A 41 5.85 -2.70 21.87
N ASN A 42 6.59 -1.58 22.00
CA ASN A 42 6.36 -0.38 21.19
C ASN A 42 6.71 -0.63 19.71
N THR A 43 7.83 -1.28 19.46
CA THR A 43 8.31 -1.65 18.13
C THR A 43 7.38 -2.66 17.47
N LEU A 44 6.90 -3.66 18.22
CA LEU A 44 5.90 -4.62 17.74
C LEU A 44 4.59 -3.92 17.35
N LYS A 45 4.09 -2.98 18.17
CA LYS A 45 2.90 -2.20 17.85
C LYS A 45 3.07 -1.36 16.59
N LYS A 46 4.24 -0.74 16.40
CA LYS A 46 4.56 0.03 15.20
C LYS A 46 4.58 -0.86 13.96
N ILE A 47 5.21 -2.03 14.02
CA ILE A 47 5.23 -3.00 12.93
C ILE A 47 3.82 -3.47 12.59
N ALA A 48 3.00 -3.80 13.60
CA ALA A 48 1.61 -4.21 13.40
C ALA A 48 0.75 -3.10 12.77
N THR A 49 0.91 -1.86 13.24
CA THR A 49 0.20 -0.70 12.68
C THR A 49 0.60 -0.46 11.22
N LEU A 50 1.90 -0.56 10.90
CA LEU A 50 2.38 -0.43 9.52
C LEU A 50 1.81 -1.54 8.63
N ALA A 51 1.74 -2.78 9.12
CA ALA A 51 1.14 -3.89 8.37
C ALA A 51 -0.33 -3.62 8.04
N LEU A 52 -1.12 -3.12 9.00
CA LEU A 52 -2.52 -2.77 8.79
C LEU A 52 -2.67 -1.64 7.76
N ASN A 53 -1.83 -0.60 7.85
CA ASN A 53 -1.86 0.51 6.91
C ASN A 53 -1.48 0.09 5.49
N ILE A 54 -0.47 -0.78 5.36
CA ILE A 54 -0.08 -1.38 4.06
C ILE A 54 -1.27 -2.11 3.45
N SER A 55 -1.89 -3.03 4.19
CA SER A 55 -3.04 -3.79 3.69
C SER A 55 -4.23 -2.90 3.31
N ALA A 56 -4.47 -1.81 4.05
CA ALA A 56 -5.51 -0.85 3.71
C ALA A 56 -5.22 -0.13 2.39
N VAL A 57 -3.97 0.30 2.17
CA VAL A 57 -3.54 0.96 0.93
C VAL A 57 -3.60 -0.02 -0.26
N GLU A 58 -3.13 -1.25 -0.08
CA GLU A 58 -3.21 -2.31 -1.10
C GLU A 58 -4.65 -2.60 -1.52
N ALA A 59 -5.59 -2.63 -0.58
CA ALA A 59 -7.00 -2.83 -0.88
C ALA A 59 -7.57 -1.69 -1.73
N VAL A 60 -7.27 -0.44 -1.39
CA VAL A 60 -7.72 0.74 -2.14
C VAL A 60 -7.12 0.76 -3.56
N ILE A 61 -5.84 0.41 -3.71
CA ILE A 61 -5.19 0.29 -5.02
C ILE A 61 -5.87 -0.79 -5.87
N THR A 62 -6.10 -1.96 -5.27
CA THR A 62 -6.74 -3.11 -5.95
C THR A 62 -8.15 -2.76 -6.42
N ASP A 63 -8.94 -2.10 -5.58
CA ASP A 63 -10.29 -1.64 -5.93
C ASP A 63 -10.25 -0.62 -7.07
N ALA A 64 -9.33 0.36 -7.01
CA ALA A 64 -9.16 1.36 -8.05
C ALA A 64 -8.78 0.74 -9.41
N GLN A 65 -7.85 -0.22 -9.41
CA GLN A 65 -7.43 -0.94 -10.61
C GLN A 65 -8.52 -1.85 -11.19
N THR A 66 -9.32 -2.50 -10.32
CA THR A 66 -10.44 -3.37 -10.73
C THR A 66 -11.54 -2.58 -11.43
N VAL A 67 -11.86 -1.37 -10.92
CA VAL A 67 -12.84 -0.47 -11.54
C VAL A 67 -12.39 0.01 -12.93
N ASP A 68 -11.10 0.31 -13.09
CA ASP A 68 -10.53 0.72 -14.38
C ASP A 68 -10.57 -0.43 -15.41
N GLN A 69 -10.20 -1.66 -15.01
CA GLN A 69 -10.27 -2.85 -15.87
C GLN A 69 -11.70 -3.16 -16.33
N LYS A 70 -12.67 -3.19 -15.40
CA LYS A 70 -14.07 -3.47 -15.72
C LYS A 70 -14.64 -2.47 -16.72
N THR A 71 -14.26 -1.19 -16.59
CA THR A 71 -14.68 -0.13 -17.51
C THR A 71 -14.10 -0.33 -18.91
N ARG A 72 -12.83 -0.71 -19.03
CA ARG A 72 -12.18 -0.97 -20.33
C ARG A 72 -12.86 -2.12 -21.07
N MET A 73 -13.27 -3.17 -20.36
CA MET A 73 -13.99 -4.31 -20.96
C MET A 73 -15.37 -3.91 -21.49
N THR A 74 -16.13 -3.07 -20.77
CA THR A 74 -17.43 -2.57 -21.26
C THR A 74 -17.32 -1.69 -22.49
N LYS A 75 -16.27 -0.87 -22.62
CA LYS A 75 -16.04 -0.03 -23.80
C LYS A 75 -15.56 -0.80 -25.04
N ALA A 76 -15.01 -2.00 -24.88
CA ALA A 76 -14.52 -2.81 -25.98
C ALA A 76 -15.62 -3.69 -26.61
N ASN A 77 -16.80 -3.76 -25.99
CA ASN A 77 -17.95 -4.56 -26.41
C ASN A 77 -19.12 -3.73 -26.99
N ASP A 78 -18.98 -2.40 -27.05
CA ASP A 78 -19.87 -1.46 -27.78
C ASP A 78 -19.22 -1.09 -29.13
#